data_AF-A0A430L8E1-F1
#
_entry.id   AF-A0A430L8E1-F1
#
_cell.length_a   1.000
_cell.length_b   1.000
_cell.length_c   1.000
_cell.angle_alpha   90.00
_cell.angle_beta   90.00
_cell.angle_gamma   90.00
#
_symmetry.space_group_name_H-M   'P 1'
#
loop_
_entity.id
_entity.type
_entity.pdbx_description
1 polymer ?
#
loop_
_entity_poly.entity_id
_entity_poly.type
_entity_poly.pdbx_seq_one_letter_code
_entity_poly.pdbx_strand_id
1 'polypeptide(L)'
;MADTTEQQPQLVDETPISPIRPNQARRNSLEDHLKHRPDRAELVEKNILPASTAAPGLLAHQKELQKHMLEDKLNDKISHRPEPEALIKKDILHDDPRTTGQDEAAKKYEEAIEDEYAKREGGA
;
A
#
# COMPACT_ATOMS: atom_id res chain seq x y z
N MET A 1 -12.37 -19.66 39.89
CA MET A 1 -11.81 -20.37 38.73
C MET A 1 -12.83 -20.23 37.61
N ALA A 2 -12.62 -19.26 36.73
CA ALA A 2 -13.52 -18.96 35.61
C ALA A 2 -13.10 -19.84 34.41
N ASP A 3 -14.04 -20.62 33.89
CA ASP A 3 -13.82 -21.48 32.73
C ASP A 3 -14.38 -20.77 31.50
N THR A 4 -13.49 -20.12 30.74
CA THR A 4 -13.82 -19.44 29.49
C THR A 4 -13.72 -20.48 28.37
N THR A 5 -14.82 -21.18 28.08
CA THR A 5 -14.90 -22.04 26.90
C THR A 5 -15.05 -21.17 25.65
N GLU A 6 -13.93 -20.88 24.98
CA GLU A 6 -13.92 -20.33 23.62
C GLU A 6 -14.60 -21.31 22.67
N GLN A 7 -15.85 -21.04 22.29
CA GLN A 7 -16.52 -21.73 21.20
C GLN A 7 -15.99 -21.14 19.88
N GLN A 8 -15.07 -21.86 19.24
CA GLN A 8 -14.71 -21.59 17.85
C GLN A 8 -15.96 -21.76 16.95
N PRO A 9 -16.25 -20.81 16.03
CA PRO A 9 -17.35 -20.97 15.10
C PRO A 9 -17.07 -22.16 14.17
N GLN A 10 -18.02 -23.09 14.09
CA GLN A 10 -17.99 -24.23 13.18
C GLN A 10 -17.98 -23.69 11.73
N LEU A 11 -16.82 -23.71 11.07
CA LEU A 11 -16.59 -23.03 9.77
C LEU A 11 -17.21 -23.77 8.56
N VAL A 12 -17.64 -25.02 8.73
CA VAL A 12 -18.11 -25.89 7.64
C VAL A 12 -19.51 -26.44 7.91
N ASP A 13 -20.44 -26.20 6.98
CA ASP A 13 -21.81 -26.71 7.01
C ASP A 13 -21.84 -28.14 6.43
N GLU A 14 -21.75 -29.15 7.30
CA GLU A 14 -21.76 -30.59 6.98
C GLU A 14 -23.14 -31.13 6.59
N THR A 15 -24.16 -30.27 6.45
CA THR A 15 -25.50 -30.73 6.14
C THR A 15 -25.58 -31.29 4.71
N PRO A 16 -26.31 -32.39 4.45
CA PRO A 16 -26.35 -33.05 3.15
C PRO A 16 -27.05 -32.20 2.08
N ILE A 17 -26.61 -32.31 0.82
CA ILE A 17 -27.14 -31.57 -0.36
C ILE A 17 -28.50 -32.15 -0.83
N SER A 18 -29.02 -33.19 -0.16
CA SER A 18 -30.22 -33.90 -0.61
C SER A 18 -31.48 -33.01 -0.63
N PRO A 19 -32.31 -33.12 -1.69
CA PRO A 19 -33.47 -32.22 -1.90
C PRO A 19 -34.65 -32.47 -0.95
N ILE A 20 -34.53 -33.44 -0.05
CA ILE A 20 -35.65 -33.98 0.74
C ILE A 20 -35.95 -33.14 2.00
N ARG A 21 -35.04 -32.24 2.42
CA ARG A 21 -35.30 -31.34 3.55
C ARG A 21 -35.01 -29.88 3.19
N PRO A 22 -35.94 -28.94 3.44
CA PRO A 22 -35.61 -27.54 3.41
C PRO A 22 -34.63 -27.29 4.55
N ASN A 23 -33.33 -27.26 4.25
CA ASN A 23 -32.31 -26.96 5.24
C ASN A 23 -32.37 -25.46 5.58
N GLN A 24 -33.26 -25.12 6.51
CA GLN A 24 -33.55 -23.76 6.91
C GLN A 24 -32.34 -23.11 7.58
N ALA A 25 -31.52 -23.87 8.29
CA ALA A 25 -30.25 -23.40 8.86
C ALA A 25 -29.28 -22.95 7.76
N ARG A 26 -29.11 -23.74 6.69
CA ARG A 26 -28.28 -23.35 5.55
C ARG A 26 -28.82 -22.12 4.82
N ARG A 27 -30.15 -22.03 4.65
CA ARG A 27 -30.78 -20.85 4.03
C ARG A 27 -30.53 -19.59 4.85
N ASN A 28 -30.74 -19.66 6.16
CA ASN A 28 -30.52 -18.54 7.08
C ASN A 28 -29.04 -18.12 7.08
N SER A 29 -28.11 -19.09 7.16
CA SER A 29 -26.67 -18.81 7.09
C SER A 29 -26.27 -18.15 5.76
N LEU A 30 -26.76 -18.65 4.63
CA LEU A 30 -26.50 -18.03 3.33
C LEU A 30 -27.04 -16.60 3.26
N GLU A 31 -28.26 -16.38 3.76
CA GLU A 31 -28.87 -15.05 3.81
C GLU A 31 -28.02 -14.08 4.64
N ASP A 32 -27.51 -14.52 5.79
CA ASP A 32 -26.64 -13.72 6.65
C ASP A 32 -25.30 -13.38 5.96
N HIS A 33 -24.68 -14.34 5.26
CA HIS A 33 -23.45 -14.08 4.50
C HIS A 33 -23.67 -13.16 3.30
N LEU A 34 -24.83 -13.24 2.63
CA LEU A 34 -25.16 -12.33 1.54
C LEU A 34 -25.40 -10.90 2.01
N LYS A 35 -25.96 -10.70 3.22
CA LYS A 35 -26.13 -9.38 3.84
C LYS A 35 -24.79 -8.72 4.19
N HIS A 36 -23.81 -9.51 4.62
CA HIS A 36 -22.47 -9.02 4.99
C HIS A 36 -21.45 -9.14 3.85
N ARG A 37 -21.91 -9.35 2.60
CA ARG A 37 -21.03 -9.49 1.45
C ARG A 37 -20.31 -8.16 1.17
N PRO A 38 -18.96 -8.13 1.12
CA PRO A 38 -18.20 -6.95 0.73
C PRO A 38 -18.53 -6.48 -0.68
N ASP A 39 -18.47 -5.16 -0.90
CA ASP A 39 -18.68 -4.59 -2.22
C ASP A 39 -17.50 -4.91 -3.17
N ARG A 40 -17.75 -4.88 -4.47
CA ARG A 40 -16.73 -5.14 -5.49
C ARG A 40 -15.54 -4.18 -5.35
N ALA A 41 -15.79 -2.91 -5.04
CA ALA A 41 -14.74 -1.91 -4.88
C ALA A 41 -13.73 -2.30 -3.78
N GLU A 42 -14.22 -2.75 -2.61
CA GLU A 42 -13.38 -3.20 -1.50
C GLU A 42 -12.55 -4.44 -1.87
N LEU A 43 -13.13 -5.37 -2.62
CA LEU A 43 -12.42 -6.56 -3.08
C LEU A 43 -11.31 -6.22 -4.09
N VAL A 44 -11.51 -5.19 -4.90
CA VAL A 44 -10.48 -4.70 -5.83
C VAL A 44 -9.36 -3.99 -5.07
N GLU A 45 -9.69 -3.15 -4.09
CA GLU A 45 -8.72 -2.46 -3.25
C GLU A 45 -7.84 -3.46 -2.48
N LYS A 46 -8.46 -4.50 -1.93
CA LYS A 46 -7.76 -5.61 -1.25
C LYS A 46 -7.02 -6.55 -2.21
N ASN A 47 -6.98 -6.24 -3.51
CA ASN A 47 -6.35 -7.05 -4.55
C ASN A 47 -6.87 -8.50 -4.64
N ILE A 48 -8.11 -8.73 -4.19
CA ILE A 48 -8.78 -10.03 -4.30
C ILE A 48 -9.42 -10.16 -5.69
N LEU A 49 -10.11 -9.12 -6.16
CA LEU A 49 -10.63 -9.04 -7.52
C LEU A 49 -9.76 -8.14 -8.40
N PRO A 50 -9.56 -8.48 -9.68
CA PRO A 50 -8.88 -7.59 -10.61
C PRO A 50 -9.75 -6.36 -10.92
N ALA A 51 -9.12 -5.19 -10.96
CA ALA A 51 -9.78 -3.92 -11.30
C ALA A 51 -10.26 -3.82 -12.78
N SER A 52 -10.00 -4.84 -13.60
CA SER A 52 -10.29 -4.81 -15.03
C SER A 52 -11.77 -5.05 -15.34
N THR A 53 -12.20 -4.48 -16.47
CA THR A 53 -13.53 -4.73 -17.09
C THR A 53 -13.43 -5.77 -18.22
N ALA A 54 -12.24 -6.29 -18.49
CA ALA A 54 -12.03 -7.30 -19.52
C ALA A 54 -12.73 -8.62 -19.17
N ALA A 55 -13.06 -9.40 -20.20
CA ALA A 55 -13.67 -10.71 -20.03
C ALA A 55 -12.79 -11.64 -19.18
N PRO A 56 -13.37 -12.53 -18.34
CA PRO A 56 -12.60 -13.37 -17.43
C PRO A 56 -11.49 -14.20 -18.09
N GLY A 57 -11.73 -14.69 -19.31
CA GLY A 57 -10.73 -15.47 -20.07
C GLY A 57 -9.52 -14.67 -20.56
N LEU A 58 -9.61 -13.34 -20.62
CA LEU A 58 -8.53 -12.46 -21.10
C LEU A 58 -7.72 -11.82 -19.96
N LEU A 59 -8.18 -11.93 -18.71
CA LEU A 59 -7.54 -11.27 -17.57
C LEU A 59 -6.08 -11.72 -17.38
N ALA A 60 -5.79 -12.99 -17.62
CA ALA A 60 -4.44 -13.54 -17.53
C ALA A 60 -3.50 -12.88 -18.55
N HIS A 61 -3.90 -12.85 -19.82
CA HIS A 61 -3.13 -12.21 -20.89
C HIS A 61 -2.98 -10.71 -20.71
N GLN A 62 -4.02 -10.03 -20.21
CA GLN A 62 -3.93 -8.61 -19.86
C GLN A 62 -2.86 -8.36 -18.80
N LYS A 63 -2.83 -9.18 -17.75
CA LYS A 63 -1.84 -9.06 -16.66
C LYS A 63 -0.42 -9.34 -17.17
N GLU A 64 -0.26 -10.34 -18.02
CA GLU A 64 1.01 -10.68 -18.67
C GLU A 64 1.53 -9.52 -19.52
N LEU A 65 0.67 -8.94 -20.38
CA LEU A 65 1.00 -7.76 -21.17
C LEU A 65 1.40 -6.57 -20.29
N GLN A 66 0.61 -6.27 -19.25
CA GLN A 66 0.91 -5.18 -18.31
C GLN A 66 2.28 -5.38 -17.62
N LYS A 67 2.61 -6.62 -17.27
CA LYS A 67 3.91 -6.97 -16.69
C LYS A 67 5.04 -6.69 -17.67
N HIS A 68 4.95 -7.17 -18.90
CA HIS A 68 5.98 -6.94 -19.92
C HIS A 68 6.15 -5.46 -20.26
N MET A 69 5.05 -4.71 -20.40
CA MET A 69 5.11 -3.26 -20.60
C MET A 69 5.83 -2.55 -19.44
N LEU A 70 5.63 -3.01 -18.20
CA LEU A 70 6.31 -2.46 -17.03
C LEU A 70 7.79 -2.84 -17.02
N GLU A 71 8.12 -4.09 -17.35
CA GLU A 71 9.50 -4.58 -17.48
C GLU A 71 10.27 -3.73 -18.49
N ASP A 72 9.73 -3.54 -19.70
CA ASP A 72 10.37 -2.74 -20.75
C ASP A 72 10.57 -1.28 -20.32
N LYS A 73 9.52 -0.67 -19.73
CA LYS A 73 9.58 0.71 -19.23
C LYS A 73 10.61 0.86 -18.10
N LEU A 74 10.74 -0.13 -17.24
CA LEU A 74 11.70 -0.10 -16.14
C LEU A 74 13.12 -0.30 -16.67
N ASN A 75 13.33 -1.21 -17.62
CA ASN A 75 14.61 -1.44 -18.26
C ASN A 75 15.15 -0.17 -18.92
N ASP A 76 14.32 0.55 -19.67
CA ASP A 76 14.69 1.82 -20.30
C ASP A 76 15.06 2.90 -19.26
N LYS A 77 14.34 2.97 -18.14
CA LYS A 77 14.66 3.91 -17.06
C LYS A 77 15.95 3.54 -16.32
N ILE A 78 16.21 2.24 -16.16
CA ILE A 78 17.42 1.75 -15.52
C ILE A 78 18.64 1.99 -16.42
N SER A 79 18.54 1.81 -17.74
CA SER A 79 19.66 2.08 -18.65
C SER A 79 20.05 3.55 -18.68
N HIS A 80 19.09 4.45 -18.46
CA HIS A 80 19.32 5.90 -18.37
C HIS A 80 19.42 6.41 -16.92
N ARG A 81 19.69 5.52 -15.96
CA ARG A 81 19.81 5.90 -14.55
C ARG A 81 21.02 6.84 -14.38
N PRO A 82 20.83 8.08 -13.87
CA PRO A 82 21.92 9.01 -13.66
C PRO A 82 22.84 8.53 -12.54
N GLU A 83 24.13 8.85 -12.67
CA GLU A 83 25.12 8.61 -11.62
C GLU A 83 24.82 9.46 -10.37
N PRO A 84 25.20 8.99 -9.17
CA PRO A 84 24.98 9.73 -7.92
C PRO A 84 25.56 11.15 -7.95
N GLU A 85 26.75 11.33 -8.54
CA GLU A 85 27.40 12.64 -8.69
C GLU A 85 26.54 13.64 -9.48
N ALA A 86 25.84 13.15 -10.52
CA ALA A 86 24.95 13.99 -11.30
C ALA A 86 23.69 14.39 -10.51
N LEU A 87 23.29 13.62 -9.50
CA LEU A 87 22.21 13.95 -8.58
C LEU A 87 22.65 14.96 -7.52
N ILE A 88 23.88 14.84 -7.02
CA ILE A 88 24.51 15.80 -6.09
C ILE A 88 24.63 17.17 -6.75
N LYS A 89 25.15 17.23 -7.98
CA LYS A 89 25.25 18.48 -8.73
C LYS A 89 23.90 19.17 -8.96
N LYS A 90 22.80 18.40 -8.98
CA LYS A 90 21.44 18.91 -9.15
C LYS A 90 20.73 19.18 -7.81
N ASP A 91 21.44 19.02 -6.69
CA ASP A 91 20.93 19.20 -5.33
C ASP A 91 19.74 18.28 -4.99
N ILE A 92 19.70 17.10 -5.62
CA ILE A 92 18.68 16.06 -5.37
C ILE A 92 19.17 15.07 -4.31
N LEU A 93 20.48 14.79 -4.31
CA LEU A 93 21.15 13.88 -3.38
C LEU A 93 22.25 14.64 -2.65
N HIS A 94 22.36 14.47 -1.33
CA HIS A 94 23.43 15.09 -0.56
C HIS A 94 24.66 14.16 -0.53
N ASP A 95 25.86 14.73 -0.48
CA ASP A 95 27.13 13.97 -0.46
C ASP A 95 27.26 13.06 0.77
N ASP A 96 26.82 13.52 1.94
CA ASP A 96 26.82 12.71 3.16
C ASP A 96 25.40 12.18 3.43
N PRO A 97 25.20 10.84 3.47
CA PRO A 97 23.91 10.21 3.66
C PRO A 97 23.25 10.50 5.02
N ARG A 98 23.96 11.12 5.98
CA ARG A 98 23.41 11.51 7.29
C ARG A 98 22.79 12.91 7.31
N THR A 99 23.05 13.71 6.28
CA THR A 99 22.69 15.14 6.25
C THR A 99 21.24 15.42 5.86
N THR A 100 20.50 14.41 5.41
CA THR A 100 19.21 14.55 4.71
C THR A 100 18.03 15.08 5.55
N GLY A 101 18.26 15.59 6.77
CA GLY A 101 17.18 16.19 7.58
C GLY A 101 17.58 16.85 8.90
N GLN A 102 18.75 16.54 9.47
CA GLN A 102 19.17 17.11 10.77
C GLN A 102 20.05 18.35 10.59
N ASP A 103 20.83 18.42 9.52
CA ASP A 103 21.83 19.46 9.34
C ASP A 103 21.25 20.77 8.79
N GLU A 104 20.18 20.71 7.99
CA GLU A 104 19.47 21.92 7.55
C GLU A 104 18.83 22.66 8.74
N ALA A 105 18.33 21.91 9.74
CA ALA A 105 17.81 22.51 10.96
C ALA A 105 18.91 23.11 11.84
N ALA A 106 20.09 22.47 11.89
CA ALA A 106 21.25 22.97 12.62
C ALA A 106 21.84 24.23 11.98
N LYS A 107 22.05 24.24 10.66
CA LYS A 107 22.53 25.42 9.91
C LYS A 107 21.57 26.60 10.06
N LYS A 108 20.26 26.34 9.96
CA LYS A 108 19.23 27.38 10.12
C LYS A 108 19.17 27.94 11.54
N TYR A 109 19.46 27.13 12.54
CA TYR A 109 19.56 27.57 13.93
C TYR A 109 20.81 28.43 14.17
N GLU A 110 21.94 28.04 13.57
CA GLU A 110 23.19 28.79 13.65
C GLU A 110 23.09 30.15 12.95
N GLU A 111 22.56 30.20 11.72
CA GLU A 111 22.30 31.43 10.98
C GLU A 111 21.37 32.39 11.75
N ALA A 112 20.32 31.86 12.38
CA ALA A 112 19.41 32.65 13.21
C ALA A 112 20.08 33.24 14.46
N ILE A 113 21.06 32.55 15.06
CA ILE A 113 21.84 33.08 16.18
C ILE A 113 22.77 34.19 15.71
N GLU A 114 23.44 34.00 14.57
CA GLU A 114 24.35 34.99 13.99
C GLU A 114 23.62 36.28 13.59
N ASP A 115 22.44 36.18 12.98
CA ASP A 115 21.60 37.32 12.60
C ASP A 115 21.17 38.15 13.82
N GLU A 116 20.75 37.50 14.92
CA GLU A 116 20.43 38.17 16.18
C GLU A 116 21.66 38.89 16.77
N TYR A 117 22.84 38.26 16.69
CA TYR A 117 24.08 38.87 17.16
C TYR A 117 24.49 40.09 16.31
N ALA A 118 24.39 39.97 14.98
CA ALA A 118 24.64 41.06 14.04
C ALA A 118 23.67 42.23 14.22
N LYS A 119 22.39 41.95 14.52
CA LYS A 119 21.38 42.98 14.82
C LYS A 119 21.70 43.78 16.08
N ARG A 120 22.34 43.14 17.07
CA ARG A 120 22.66 43.72 18.38
C ARG A 120 23.96 44.53 18.38
N GLU A 121 24.97 44.08 17.63
CA GLU A 121 26.30 44.71 17.55
C GLU A 121 26.40 45.76 16.41
N GLY A 122 25.47 45.75 15.44
CA GLY A 122 25.43 46.68 14.30
C GLY A 122 24.74 48.03 14.54
N GLY A 123 24.46 48.40 15.78
CA GLY A 123 23.84 49.68 16.14
C GLY A 123 24.87 50.77 16.49
N ALA A 124 25.43 51.42 15.47
CA ALA A 124 26.10 52.72 15.57
C ALA A 124 25.51 53.67 14.52
#